data_AF-A0A2X3DEZ0-F1
#
_entry.id   AF-A0A2X3DEZ0-F1
#
_cell.length_a   1.000
_cell.length_b   1.000
_cell.length_c   1.000
_cell.angle_alpha   90.00
_cell.angle_beta   90.00
_cell.angle_gamma   90.00
#
_symmetry.space_group_name_H-M   'P 1'
#
loop_
_entity.id
_entity.type
_entity.pdbx_description
1 polymer ?
#
loop_
_entity_poly.entity_id
_entity_poly.type
_entity_poly.pdbx_seq_one_letter_code
_entity_poly.pdbx_strand_id
1 'polypeptide(L)'
;MTDSRYIGRFAPSPSGELHFGSLIAALGSYLQARANQGIWRVRIEDIDPPREVPGAADTILRQLDHYGLHWDGDVLWQSQRHEAYREALTWLGEQGLSYYCTCTRARIHAVGGIYDGHCRDLGLGRKTPRCACAKPVRCCSLATVCAARSSPMSRWRVRILLSTVATGCSPTTWRWWSTTTFRGSPRLSAAQT
;
A
#
# COMPACT_ATOMS: atom_id res chain seq x y z
N MET A 1 16.10 -22.58 12.07
CA MET A 1 16.55 -21.27 11.56
C MET A 1 15.77 -21.00 10.30
N THR A 2 14.70 -20.22 10.37
CA THR A 2 13.90 -19.90 9.19
C THR A 2 14.66 -18.84 8.43
N ASP A 3 15.37 -19.24 7.38
CA ASP A 3 15.95 -18.30 6.43
C ASP A 3 14.78 -17.45 5.90
N SER A 4 14.75 -16.17 6.29
CA SER A 4 13.58 -15.32 6.04
C SER A 4 13.58 -14.91 4.58
N ARG A 5 13.05 -15.78 3.74
CA ARG A 5 12.89 -15.53 2.31
C ARG A 5 12.12 -14.23 2.09
N TYR A 6 12.59 -13.38 1.17
CA TYR A 6 11.90 -12.13 0.83
C TYR A 6 10.45 -12.39 0.39
N ILE A 7 9.48 -11.64 0.92
CA ILE A 7 8.07 -11.73 0.53
C ILE A 7 7.56 -10.35 0.10
N GLY A 8 7.33 -10.19 -1.21
CA GLY A 8 6.66 -9.04 -1.80
C GLY A 8 5.16 -9.28 -1.96
N ARG A 9 4.39 -8.20 -2.15
CA ARG A 9 2.98 -8.31 -2.57
C ARG A 9 2.51 -7.13 -3.41
N PHE A 10 1.57 -7.42 -4.31
CA PHE A 10 0.71 -6.44 -4.98
C PHE A 10 -0.70 -6.47 -4.36
N ALA A 11 -1.24 -5.30 -4.03
CA ALA A 11 -2.51 -5.19 -3.29
C ALA A 11 -3.48 -4.19 -3.96
N PRO A 12 -4.13 -4.58 -5.07
CA PRO A 12 -5.07 -3.71 -5.78
C PRO A 12 -6.42 -3.62 -5.09
N SER A 13 -7.07 -2.45 -5.16
CA SER A 13 -8.48 -2.29 -4.79
C SER A 13 -9.36 -2.46 -6.02
N PRO A 14 -10.45 -3.26 -5.98
CA PRO A 14 -11.27 -3.56 -7.15
C PRO A 14 -12.32 -2.46 -7.43
N SER A 15 -11.91 -1.20 -7.40
CA SER A 15 -12.74 -0.05 -7.81
C SER A 15 -12.78 0.16 -9.33
N GLY A 16 -12.04 -0.66 -10.08
CA GLY A 16 -11.90 -0.61 -11.54
C GLY A 16 -10.89 -1.65 -12.01
N GLU A 17 -10.63 -1.70 -13.31
CA GLU A 17 -9.63 -2.60 -13.89
C GLU A 17 -8.19 -2.12 -13.64
N LEU A 18 -7.22 -2.95 -14.00
CA LEU A 18 -5.81 -2.63 -13.88
C LEU A 18 -5.43 -1.54 -14.90
N HIS A 19 -5.13 -0.34 -14.40
CA HIS A 19 -4.64 0.77 -15.21
C HIS A 19 -3.09 0.81 -15.21
N PHE A 20 -2.50 1.59 -16.13
CA PHE A 20 -1.04 1.65 -16.32
C PHE A 20 -0.26 1.93 -15.02
N GLY A 21 -0.72 2.89 -14.21
CA GLY A 21 -0.09 3.18 -12.91
C GLY A 21 -0.07 1.99 -11.96
N SER A 22 -1.18 1.24 -11.87
CA SER A 22 -1.23 0.02 -11.07
C SER A 22 -0.41 -1.13 -11.68
N LEU A 23 -0.27 -1.20 -13.01
CA LEU A 23 0.62 -2.15 -13.67
C LEU A 23 2.09 -1.93 -13.29
N ILE A 24 2.55 -0.67 -13.28
CA ILE A 24 3.92 -0.33 -12.87
C ILE A 24 4.17 -0.74 -11.42
N ALA A 25 3.19 -0.54 -10.53
CA ALA A 25 3.29 -1.01 -9.15
C ALA A 25 3.37 -2.54 -9.05
N ALA A 26 2.52 -3.25 -9.80
CA ALA A 26 2.55 -4.71 -9.88
C ALA A 26 3.92 -5.21 -10.38
N LEU A 27 4.36 -4.72 -11.54
CA LEU A 27 5.62 -5.10 -12.18
C LEU A 27 6.83 -4.79 -11.30
N GLY A 28 6.90 -3.58 -10.72
CA GLY A 28 8.02 -3.21 -9.84
C GLY A 28 8.10 -4.09 -8.61
N SER A 29 6.96 -4.38 -7.97
CA SER A 29 6.91 -5.28 -6.81
C SER A 29 7.25 -6.73 -7.18
N TYR A 30 6.84 -7.18 -8.37
CA TYR A 30 7.12 -8.51 -8.91
C TYR A 30 8.62 -8.69 -9.18
N LEU A 31 9.21 -7.79 -9.95
CA LEU A 31 10.62 -7.83 -10.32
C LEU A 31 11.52 -7.78 -9.08
N GLN A 32 11.18 -6.93 -8.10
CA GLN A 32 11.90 -6.89 -6.83
C GLN A 32 11.84 -8.24 -6.11
N ALA A 33 10.67 -8.87 -6.01
CA ALA A 33 10.53 -10.17 -5.37
C ALA A 33 11.33 -11.25 -6.09
N ARG A 34 11.25 -11.33 -7.43
CA ARG A 34 11.99 -12.32 -8.22
C ARG A 34 13.50 -12.09 -8.18
N ALA A 35 13.97 -10.84 -8.20
CA ALA A 35 15.39 -10.52 -8.08
C ALA A 35 15.98 -10.94 -6.73
N ASN A 36 15.18 -10.94 -5.65
CA ASN A 36 15.58 -11.41 -4.32
C ASN A 36 15.28 -12.90 -4.11
N GLN A 37 14.99 -13.65 -5.18
CA GLN A 37 14.61 -15.07 -5.14
C GLN A 37 13.43 -15.33 -4.17
N GLY A 38 12.60 -14.33 -3.98
CA GLY A 38 11.52 -14.28 -3.01
C GLY A 38 10.18 -14.77 -3.55
N ILE A 39 9.19 -14.63 -2.69
CA ILE A 39 7.78 -14.93 -2.96
C ILE A 39 7.07 -13.62 -3.32
N TRP A 40 6.19 -13.64 -4.30
CA TRP A 40 5.33 -12.51 -4.68
C TRP A 40 3.87 -12.91 -4.59
N ARG A 41 3.12 -12.27 -3.68
CA ARG A 41 1.70 -12.57 -3.42
C ARG A 41 0.77 -11.50 -3.97
N VAL A 42 -0.49 -11.86 -4.17
CA VAL A 42 -1.56 -10.93 -4.51
C VAL A 42 -2.60 -10.90 -3.38
N ARG A 43 -3.06 -9.69 -3.04
CA ARG A 43 -4.16 -9.47 -2.10
C ARG A 43 -5.17 -8.49 -2.67
N ILE A 44 -6.40 -8.92 -2.86
CA ILE A 44 -7.49 -8.01 -3.30
C ILE A 44 -7.98 -7.22 -2.08
N GLU A 45 -7.99 -5.88 -2.20
CA GLU A 45 -8.44 -4.93 -1.15
C GLU A 45 -9.94 -4.60 -1.35
N ASP A 46 -10.80 -5.61 -1.22
CA ASP A 46 -12.26 -5.59 -1.33
C ASP A 46 -12.95 -5.37 0.05
N ILE A 47 -12.57 -4.31 0.75
CA ILE A 47 -13.07 -4.00 2.10
C ILE A 47 -14.21 -2.97 2.11
N ASP A 48 -14.51 -2.33 0.98
CA ASP A 48 -15.53 -1.28 0.88
C ASP A 48 -16.50 -1.60 -0.27
N PRO A 49 -17.45 -2.55 -0.08
CA PRO A 49 -18.34 -3.05 -1.13
C PRO A 49 -19.06 -1.97 -1.95
N PRO A 50 -19.51 -0.83 -1.38
CA PRO A 50 -20.10 0.25 -2.15
C PRO A 50 -19.20 0.88 -3.21
N ARG A 51 -17.88 0.76 -3.10
CA ARG A 51 -16.91 1.30 -4.07
C ARG A 51 -16.40 0.27 -5.05
N GLU A 52 -16.75 -0.99 -4.85
CA GLU A 52 -16.27 -2.10 -5.65
C GLU A 52 -17.09 -2.21 -6.94
N VAL A 53 -16.40 -2.50 -8.04
CA VAL A 53 -17.04 -2.78 -9.32
C VAL A 53 -17.14 -4.30 -9.47
N PRO A 54 -18.35 -4.87 -9.61
CA PRO A 54 -18.51 -6.31 -9.81
C PRO A 54 -17.65 -6.82 -10.97
N GLY A 55 -16.88 -7.89 -10.74
CA GLY A 55 -15.98 -8.49 -11.73
C GLY A 55 -14.65 -7.75 -11.95
N ALA A 56 -14.41 -6.62 -11.30
CA ALA A 56 -13.13 -5.91 -11.41
C ALA A 56 -11.97 -6.72 -10.82
N ALA A 57 -12.16 -7.37 -9.66
CA ALA A 57 -11.15 -8.23 -9.05
C ALA A 57 -10.73 -9.37 -10.00
N ASP A 58 -11.69 -10.08 -10.59
CA ASP A 58 -11.41 -11.15 -11.55
C ASP A 58 -10.70 -10.63 -12.80
N THR A 59 -11.09 -9.43 -13.26
CA THR A 59 -10.46 -8.77 -14.41
C THR A 59 -9.00 -8.42 -14.12
N ILE A 60 -8.71 -7.87 -12.94
CA ILE A 60 -7.34 -7.60 -12.49
C ILE A 60 -6.51 -8.89 -12.46
N LEU A 61 -7.03 -9.97 -11.89
CA LEU A 61 -6.31 -11.25 -11.82
C LEU A 61 -6.00 -11.81 -13.22
N ARG A 62 -6.98 -11.77 -14.13
CA ARG A 62 -6.76 -12.17 -15.55
C ARG A 62 -5.75 -11.27 -16.25
N GLN A 63 -5.77 -9.96 -16.00
CA GLN A 63 -4.82 -9.01 -16.58
C GLN A 63 -3.40 -9.29 -16.08
N LEU A 64 -3.21 -9.53 -14.78
CA LEU A 64 -1.90 -9.92 -14.23
C LEU A 64 -1.36 -11.19 -14.87
N ASP A 65 -2.21 -12.21 -15.01
CA ASP A 65 -1.84 -13.47 -15.67
C ASP A 65 -1.48 -13.26 -17.16
N HIS A 66 -2.26 -12.42 -17.87
CA HIS A 66 -2.00 -12.05 -19.26
C HIS A 66 -0.64 -11.34 -19.45
N TYR A 67 -0.22 -10.51 -18.49
CA TYR A 67 1.11 -9.87 -18.50
C TYR A 67 2.24 -10.77 -17.98
N GLY A 68 1.98 -12.04 -17.66
CA GLY A 68 2.96 -13.00 -17.14
C GLY A 68 3.36 -12.77 -15.69
N LEU A 69 2.58 -11.98 -14.93
CA LEU A 69 2.83 -11.67 -13.52
C LEU A 69 2.18 -12.73 -12.63
N HIS A 70 2.72 -13.94 -12.63
CA HIS A 70 2.18 -15.05 -11.83
C HIS A 70 2.56 -14.93 -10.35
N TRP A 71 1.55 -14.98 -9.48
CA TRP A 71 1.71 -14.92 -8.03
C TRP A 71 1.88 -16.30 -7.40
N ASP A 72 2.45 -16.29 -6.20
CA ASP A 72 2.76 -17.49 -5.44
C ASP A 72 1.71 -17.73 -4.35
N GLY A 73 1.16 -18.94 -4.32
CA GLY A 73 0.11 -19.34 -3.38
C GLY A 73 -1.25 -18.73 -3.70
N ASP A 74 -2.17 -18.82 -2.74
CA ASP A 74 -3.54 -18.35 -2.92
C ASP A 74 -3.65 -16.83 -2.87
N VAL A 75 -4.60 -16.30 -3.65
CA VAL A 75 -5.00 -14.88 -3.55
C VAL A 75 -5.69 -14.65 -2.21
N LEU A 76 -5.26 -13.63 -1.49
CA LEU A 76 -5.89 -13.24 -0.24
C LEU A 76 -6.97 -12.18 -0.49
N TRP A 77 -8.16 -12.39 0.07
CA TRP A 77 -9.30 -11.48 -0.07
C TRP A 77 -9.56 -10.76 1.25
N GLN A 78 -9.67 -9.44 1.22
CA GLN A 78 -9.83 -8.62 2.40
C GLN A 78 -11.23 -8.74 3.01
N SER A 79 -12.25 -8.94 2.17
CA SER A 79 -13.63 -9.25 2.56
C SER A 79 -13.74 -10.48 3.47
N GLN A 80 -12.81 -11.43 3.33
CA GLN A 80 -12.74 -12.66 4.13
C GLN A 80 -11.94 -12.50 5.43
N ARG A 81 -11.42 -11.30 5.74
CA ARG A 81 -10.48 -11.06 6.85
C ARG A 81 -11.04 -10.18 7.97
N HIS A 82 -12.34 -9.91 7.96
CA HIS A 82 -12.99 -9.07 8.98
C HIS A 82 -12.76 -9.55 10.42
N GLU A 83 -12.65 -10.86 10.65
CA GLU A 83 -12.35 -11.40 11.97
C GLU A 83 -10.94 -11.05 12.44
N ALA A 84 -9.92 -11.24 11.59
CA ALA A 84 -8.55 -10.87 11.92
C ALA A 84 -8.40 -9.36 12.21
N TYR A 85 -9.14 -8.50 11.52
CA TYR A 85 -9.17 -7.06 11.84
C TYR A 85 -9.83 -6.79 13.19
N ARG A 86 -10.90 -7.51 13.51
CA ARG A 86 -11.58 -7.39 14.80
C ARG A 86 -10.67 -7.84 15.94
N GLU A 87 -9.98 -8.97 15.79
CA GLU A 87 -9.00 -9.46 16.77
C GLU A 87 -7.88 -8.42 17.00
N ALA A 88 -7.32 -7.86 15.94
CA ALA A 88 -6.29 -6.84 16.05
C ALA A 88 -6.81 -5.58 16.76
N LEU A 89 -8.04 -5.13 16.46
CA LEU A 89 -8.66 -3.99 17.15
C LEU A 89 -8.94 -4.28 18.63
N THR A 90 -9.41 -5.49 18.95
CA THR A 90 -9.61 -5.93 20.34
C THR A 90 -8.29 -5.90 21.10
N TRP A 91 -7.25 -6.53 20.55
CA TRP A 91 -5.93 -6.54 21.16
C TRP A 91 -5.37 -5.12 21.38
N LEU A 92 -5.47 -4.24 20.36
CA LEU A 92 -5.06 -2.84 20.51
C LEU A 92 -5.85 -2.09 21.60
N GLY A 93 -7.13 -2.41 21.77
CA GLY A 93 -7.97 -1.87 22.85
C GLY A 93 -7.53 -2.36 24.23
N GLU A 94 -7.31 -3.67 24.37
CA GLU A 94 -6.86 -4.31 25.63
C GLU A 94 -5.49 -3.81 26.09
N GLN A 95 -4.59 -3.51 25.14
CA GLN A 95 -3.28 -2.94 25.44
C GLN A 95 -3.30 -1.42 25.71
N GLY A 96 -4.47 -0.76 25.66
CA GLY A 96 -4.58 0.70 25.79
C GLY A 96 -3.92 1.48 24.63
N LEU A 97 -3.65 0.82 23.51
CA LEU A 97 -3.01 1.40 22.32
C LEU A 97 -4.01 2.03 21.34
N SER A 98 -5.29 2.03 21.70
CA SER A 98 -6.33 2.65 20.90
C SER A 98 -7.47 3.21 21.76
N TYR A 99 -8.20 4.18 21.21
CA TYR A 99 -9.35 4.80 21.86
C TYR A 99 -10.44 5.12 20.83
N TYR A 100 -11.68 5.25 21.31
CA TYR A 100 -12.82 5.63 20.49
C TYR A 100 -12.85 7.13 20.25
N CYS A 101 -12.95 7.55 18.99
CA CYS A 101 -13.15 8.95 18.63
C CYS A 101 -14.62 9.21 18.28
N THR A 102 -15.21 10.24 18.88
CA THR A 102 -16.59 10.66 18.57
C THR A 102 -16.67 12.07 18.01
N CYS A 103 -15.55 12.59 17.51
CA CYS A 103 -15.50 13.89 16.84
C CYS A 103 -16.24 13.82 15.49
N THR A 104 -16.98 14.88 15.16
CA THR A 104 -17.60 15.02 13.84
C THR A 104 -16.55 15.43 12.80
N ARG A 105 -16.78 15.11 11.52
CA ARG A 105 -15.94 15.60 10.42
C ARG A 105 -15.83 17.13 10.39
N ALA A 106 -16.92 17.83 10.72
CA ALA A 106 -16.94 19.29 10.82
C ALA A 106 -15.96 19.81 11.88
N ARG A 107 -15.88 19.16 13.06
CA ARG A 107 -14.89 19.51 14.09
C ARG A 107 -13.46 19.34 13.58
N ILE A 108 -13.16 18.21 12.93
CA ILE A 108 -11.82 17.93 12.39
C ILE A 108 -11.42 18.98 11.36
N HIS A 109 -12.35 19.38 10.49
CA HIS A 109 -12.12 20.43 9.52
C HIS A 109 -11.86 21.79 10.19
N ALA A 110 -12.63 22.13 11.24
CA ALA A 110 -12.47 23.39 11.97
C ALA A 110 -11.10 23.53 12.66
N VAL A 111 -10.48 22.42 13.08
CA VAL A 111 -9.12 22.41 13.66
C VAL A 111 -8.00 22.29 12.61
N GLY A 112 -8.32 22.46 11.31
CA GLY A 112 -7.34 22.43 10.23
C GLY A 112 -7.17 21.07 9.52
N GLY A 113 -8.11 20.14 9.71
CA GLY A 113 -8.14 18.85 9.00
C GLY A 113 -7.29 17.74 9.61
N ILE A 114 -6.43 18.07 10.58
CA ILE A 114 -5.61 17.10 11.33
C ILE A 114 -6.20 16.92 12.72
N TYR A 115 -6.34 15.67 13.16
CA TYR A 115 -6.89 15.38 14.48
C TYR A 115 -5.93 15.78 15.60
N ASP A 116 -6.46 16.45 16.63
CA ASP A 116 -5.75 17.05 17.76
C ASP A 116 -5.66 16.15 19.00
N GLY A 117 -6.19 14.92 18.94
CA GLY A 117 -6.17 13.98 20.07
C GLY A 117 -7.25 14.23 21.13
N HIS A 118 -8.27 15.04 20.83
CA HIS A 118 -9.33 15.44 21.78
C HIS A 118 -9.99 14.29 22.58
N CYS A 119 -10.13 13.10 22.00
CA CYS A 119 -10.81 11.97 22.63
C CYS A 119 -9.88 10.97 23.32
N ARG A 120 -8.57 11.22 23.34
CA ARG A 120 -7.57 10.25 23.80
C ARG A 120 -7.81 9.79 25.24
N ASP A 121 -7.98 10.74 26.15
CA ASP A 121 -8.05 10.48 27.59
C ASP A 121 -9.49 10.54 28.13
N LEU A 122 -10.49 10.63 27.23
CA LEU A 122 -11.90 10.77 27.61
C LEU A 122 -12.57 9.46 28.02
N GLY A 123 -11.87 8.32 27.94
CA GLY A 123 -12.42 7.01 28.32
C GLY A 123 -13.69 6.63 27.56
N LEU A 124 -13.83 7.10 26.32
CA LEU A 124 -15.05 6.85 25.53
C LEU A 124 -15.16 5.36 25.21
N GLY A 125 -16.33 4.77 25.46
CA GLY A 125 -16.64 3.41 25.05
C GLY A 125 -17.11 3.31 23.60
N ARG A 126 -17.31 2.07 23.14
CA ARG A 126 -17.93 1.77 21.84
C ARG A 126 -19.32 2.37 21.80
N LYS A 127 -19.50 3.50 21.11
CA LYS A 127 -20.84 4.00 20.81
C LYS A 127 -21.48 3.10 19.75
N THR A 128 -22.70 2.64 19.99
CA THR A 128 -23.55 2.10 18.93
C THR A 128 -23.74 3.20 17.89
N PRO A 129 -23.43 2.95 16.60
CA PRO A 129 -23.65 3.95 15.58
C PRO A 129 -25.15 4.28 15.54
N ARG A 130 -25.50 5.55 15.79
CA ARG A 130 -26.83 6.07 15.48
C ARG A 130 -26.91 6.22 13.97
N CYS A 131 -27.30 5.15 13.28
CA CYS A 131 -27.72 5.25 11.89
C CYS A 131 -29.01 6.08 11.86
N ALA A 132 -28.90 7.37 11.51
CA ALA A 132 -30.04 8.22 11.20
C ALA A 132 -30.63 7.92 9.80
N CYS A 133 -30.62 6.65 9.39
CA CYS A 133 -31.30 6.18 8.18
C CYS A 133 -32.45 5.28 8.61
N ALA A 134 -33.68 5.73 8.37
CA ALA A 134 -34.92 4.98 8.65
C ALA A 134 -35.16 3.81 7.69
N LYS A 135 -34.11 3.16 7.15
CA LYS A 135 -34.21 1.98 6.28
C LYS A 135 -33.12 0.96 6.63
N PRO A 136 -33.44 -0.35 6.62
CA PRO A 136 -32.54 -1.40 7.04
C PRO A 136 -31.53 -1.71 5.93
N VAL A 137 -30.46 -0.92 5.86
CA VAL A 137 -29.25 -1.31 5.13
C VAL A 137 -28.20 -1.67 6.17
N ARG A 138 -27.66 -2.90 6.06
CA ARG A 138 -26.55 -3.42 6.87
C ARG A 138 -25.37 -2.47 6.71
N CYS A 139 -25.26 -1.51 7.62
CA CYS A 139 -24.15 -0.58 7.67
C CYS A 139 -22.96 -1.30 8.30
N CYS A 140 -21.96 -1.65 7.49
CA CYS A 140 -20.68 -2.15 7.98
C CYS A 140 -20.14 -1.15 9.02
N SER A 141 -20.11 -1.60 10.27
CA SER A 141 -19.80 -0.78 11.43
C SER A 141 -18.30 -0.52 11.51
N LEU A 142 -17.84 0.55 10.86
CA LEU A 142 -16.51 1.10 11.12
C LEU A 142 -16.60 2.06 12.31
N ALA A 143 -16.35 1.53 13.52
CA ALA A 143 -15.96 2.39 14.63
C ALA A 143 -14.61 3.04 14.28
N THR A 144 -14.51 4.36 14.38
CA THR A 144 -13.21 5.04 14.22
C THR A 144 -12.38 4.80 15.47
N VAL A 145 -11.54 3.78 15.40
CA VAL A 145 -10.51 3.49 16.40
C VAL A 145 -9.26 4.26 15.99
N CYS A 146 -8.85 5.22 16.82
CA CYS A 146 -7.61 5.95 16.60
C CYS A 146 -6.46 5.19 17.27
N ALA A 147 -5.36 4.98 16.53
CA ALA A 147 -4.14 4.46 17.12
C ALA A 147 -3.50 5.50 18.04
N ALA A 148 -3.15 5.12 19.26
CA ALA A 148 -2.31 5.92 20.14
C ALA A 148 -0.87 5.87 19.59
N ARG A 149 -0.40 6.98 19.00
CA ARG A 149 1.01 7.08 18.60
C ARG A 149 1.92 6.93 19.83
N SER A 150 2.86 6.00 19.75
CA SER A 150 4.12 6.03 20.49
C SER A 150 5.26 6.40 19.52
N SER A 151 5.77 7.63 19.64
CA SER A 151 7.06 8.12 19.12
C SER A 151 7.33 8.11 17.58
N PRO A 152 8.29 8.93 17.09
CA PRO A 152 8.43 9.19 15.66
C PRO A 152 9.18 8.06 14.94
N MET A 153 8.54 7.46 13.93
CA MET A 153 9.15 6.50 13.02
C MET A 153 10.37 7.12 12.32
N SER A 154 11.52 6.49 12.51
CA SER A 154 12.76 6.79 11.81
C SER A 154 12.58 6.69 10.29
N ARG A 155 12.88 7.81 9.64
CA ARG A 155 13.05 8.06 8.20
C ARG A 155 13.37 6.81 7.35
N TRP A 156 12.38 6.32 6.60
CA TRP A 156 12.61 5.45 5.44
C TRP A 156 13.14 6.31 4.28
N ARG A 157 14.43 6.21 3.97
CA ARG A 157 14.97 6.73 2.70
C ARG A 157 14.72 5.68 1.61
N VAL A 158 13.62 5.81 0.89
CA VAL A 158 13.48 5.17 -0.42
C VAL A 158 14.31 6.00 -1.40
N ARG A 159 15.48 5.51 -1.77
CA ARG A 159 16.30 6.11 -2.83
C ARG A 159 15.81 5.55 -4.16
N ILE A 160 14.69 6.07 -4.67
CA ILE A 160 14.36 5.90 -6.08
C ILE A 160 15.37 6.76 -6.86
N LEU A 161 16.25 6.12 -7.62
CA LEU A 161 17.00 6.78 -8.68
C LEU A 161 16.00 7.12 -9.80
N LEU A 162 15.29 8.24 -9.64
CA LEU A 162 14.65 8.91 -10.76
C LEU A 162 15.77 9.53 -11.58
N SER A 163 16.13 8.86 -12.68
CA SER A 163 16.81 9.55 -13.77
C SER A 163 15.83 10.62 -14.26
N THR A 164 16.22 11.88 -14.08
CA THR A 164 15.52 13.04 -14.61
C THR A 164 15.53 12.94 -16.13
N VAL A 165 14.44 12.47 -16.72
CA VAL A 165 14.24 12.66 -18.16
C VAL A 165 13.80 14.10 -18.33
N ALA A 166 14.73 14.92 -18.83
CA ALA A 166 14.47 16.30 -19.20
C ALA A 166 13.29 16.33 -20.18
N THR A 167 12.21 17.02 -19.80
CA THR A 167 11.14 17.41 -20.70
C THR A 167 11.67 18.42 -21.71
N GLY A 168 11.94 17.93 -22.92
CA GLY A 168 12.13 18.74 -24.12
C GLY A 168 11.08 18.36 -25.16
N CYS A 169 10.30 19.34 -25.59
CA CYS A 169 9.20 19.20 -26.55
C CYS A 169 9.66 18.80 -27.96
N SER A 170 8.75 18.06 -28.61
CA SER A 170 8.51 17.95 -30.06
C SER A 170 9.21 16.84 -30.86
N PRO A 171 8.52 16.35 -31.91
CA PRO A 171 8.68 15.01 -32.45
C PRO A 171 9.73 14.97 -33.55
N THR A 172 9.87 13.78 -34.12
CA THR A 172 10.55 13.43 -35.38
C THR A 172 11.95 12.83 -35.22
N THR A 173 12.11 11.68 -35.87
CA THR A 173 13.33 10.93 -36.19
C THR A 173 13.84 9.90 -35.17
N TRP A 174 13.53 8.64 -35.48
CA TRP A 174 14.20 7.46 -34.98
C TRP A 174 15.66 7.47 -35.47
N ARG A 175 16.64 7.47 -34.55
CA ARG A 175 18.03 7.19 -34.87
C ARG A 175 18.69 6.34 -33.77
N TRP A 176 19.10 5.16 -34.18
CA TRP A 176 19.96 4.24 -33.42
C TRP A 176 21.38 4.80 -33.30
N TRP A 177 21.96 4.76 -32.09
CA TRP A 177 23.40 4.82 -31.82
C TRP A 177 23.66 3.99 -30.56
N SER A 178 24.13 2.75 -30.72
CA SER A 178 25.55 2.31 -30.68
C SER A 178 26.15 2.25 -29.27
N THR A 179 26.49 1.02 -28.90
CA THR A 179 27.26 0.56 -27.74
C THR A 179 28.54 1.36 -27.49
N THR A 180 28.79 1.76 -26.25
CA THR A 180 30.13 2.18 -25.79
C THR A 180 30.63 1.21 -24.74
N THR A 181 31.69 0.51 -25.09
CA THR A 181 32.48 -0.43 -24.30
C THR A 181 33.32 0.34 -23.28
N PHE A 182 33.22 0.02 -21.99
CA PHE A 182 34.12 0.57 -20.97
C PHE A 182 35.41 -0.25 -20.95
N ARG A 183 36.52 0.31 -21.42
CA ARG A 183 37.86 -0.30 -21.35
C ARG A 183 38.54 0.20 -20.08
N GLY A 184 38.77 -0.71 -19.13
CA GLY A 184 39.60 -0.44 -17.95
C GLY A 184 41.08 -0.29 -18.31
N SER A 185 41.81 0.48 -17.50
CA SER A 185 43.27 0.41 -17.43
C SER A 185 43.73 0.54 -15.97
N PRO A 186 44.61 -0.35 -15.50
CA PRO A 186 45.32 -0.18 -14.24
C PRO A 186 46.65 0.54 -14.48
N ARG A 187 47.14 1.29 -13.49
CA ARG A 187 48.59 1.40 -13.29
C ARG A 187 48.96 1.80 -11.86
N LEU A 188 49.90 1.02 -11.36
CA LEU A 188 50.60 1.09 -10.07
C LEU A 188 51.77 2.09 -10.11
N SER A 189 52.12 2.54 -8.91
CA SER A 189 53.48 2.76 -8.34
C SER A 189 54.26 4.07 -8.59
N ALA A 190 54.65 4.67 -7.45
CA ALA A 190 55.91 5.37 -7.08
C ALA A 190 56.38 6.58 -7.93
N ALA A 191 57.11 7.60 -7.44
CA ALA A 191 58.00 7.76 -6.29
C ALA A 191 58.24 9.28 -6.00
N GLN A 192 58.91 9.57 -4.87
CA GLN A 192 59.66 10.81 -4.49
C GLN A 192 58.80 11.99 -4.01
N THR A 193 58.97 12.51 -2.78
CA THR A 193 60.21 12.97 -2.12
C THR A 193 60.24 12.60 -0.64
#